data_AF-A0A7W7VIE2-F1
#
_entry.id   AF-A0A7W7VIE2-F1
#
_cell.length_a   1.000
_cell.length_b   1.000
_cell.length_c   1.000
_cell.angle_alpha   90.00
_cell.angle_beta   90.00
_cell.angle_gamma   90.00
#
_symmetry.space_group_name_H-M   'P 1'
#
loop_
_entity.id
_entity.type
_entity.pdbx_description
1 polymer ?
#
loop_
_entity_poly.entity_id
_entity_poly.type
_entity_poly.pdbx_seq_one_letter_code
_entity_poly.pdbx_strand_id
1 'polypeptide(L)'
;MRLRLLLRPGWLALTALVLIFAGVCFTLLAPWQFTRHTERATTNDAITHAANANPADLTTLLPGDQRPDATTEWRTVQVTGEYLADKEVVARLRTVLGEPAFEVLTPFRLADGSTVVVDRGFVRPVQGDKSVTVPDYAAPPAGTVTLTARVRADERDPRDRRAESEGGRPQVYAVGSGVVAYATGLDLRPGYLQLDDGAPGVLGPLPLPSLEAGPFLSYALQWIAFGTMAILAWLYFTWREIKPGGVLAAPRPDRPRRVSVAQQIAEEEARERALS
;
A
#
# COMPACT_ATOMS: atom_id res chain seq x y z
N MET A 1 18.19 46.37 19.08
CA MET A 1 17.99 44.92 18.83
C MET A 1 16.49 44.60 18.72
N ARG A 2 16.01 44.28 17.52
CA ARG A 2 14.59 43.98 17.20
C ARG A 2 14.18 42.51 17.43
N LEU A 3 14.89 41.79 18.31
CA LEU A 3 14.58 40.37 18.62
C LEU A 3 13.27 40.19 19.39
N ARG A 4 12.74 41.23 20.04
CA ARG A 4 11.45 41.21 20.75
C ARG A 4 10.24 40.96 19.84
N LEU A 5 10.40 41.09 18.51
CA LEU A 5 9.35 40.80 17.53
C LEU A 5 9.08 39.29 17.42
N LEU A 6 10.10 38.46 17.60
CA LEU A 6 10.00 36.99 17.62
C LEU A 6 9.30 36.45 18.88
N LEU A 7 9.25 37.25 19.94
CA LEU A 7 8.57 36.92 21.20
C LEU A 7 7.07 37.29 21.19
N ARG A 8 6.55 37.85 20.07
CA ARG A 8 5.12 38.09 19.93
C ARG A 8 4.40 36.74 19.76
N PRO A 9 3.22 36.53 20.39
CA PRO A 9 2.53 35.24 20.40
C PRO A 9 2.22 34.72 18.98
N GLY A 10 1.92 35.62 18.03
CA GLY A 10 1.73 35.24 16.62
C GLY A 10 2.99 34.74 15.92
N TRP A 11 4.16 35.30 16.24
CA TRP A 11 5.45 34.86 15.68
C TRP A 11 5.93 33.55 16.30
N LEU A 12 5.69 33.36 17.60
CA LEU A 12 5.95 32.10 18.29
C LEU A 12 5.07 30.97 17.73
N ALA A 13 3.77 31.23 17.54
CA ALA A 13 2.85 30.27 16.94
C ALA A 13 3.24 29.91 15.50
N LEU A 14 3.59 30.90 14.67
CA LEU A 14 4.07 30.67 13.31
C LEU A 14 5.37 29.83 13.29
N THR A 15 6.33 30.18 14.16
CA THR A 15 7.60 29.46 14.26
C THR A 15 7.38 28.02 14.70
N ALA A 16 6.54 27.79 15.72
CA ALA A 16 6.17 26.45 16.16
C ALA A 16 5.49 25.65 15.04
N LEU A 17 4.55 26.27 14.31
CA LEU A 17 3.87 25.63 13.18
C LEU A 17 4.86 25.20 12.08
N VAL A 18 5.78 26.08 11.67
CA VAL A 18 6.79 25.78 10.65
C VAL A 18 7.70 24.64 11.10
N LEU A 19 8.18 24.68 12.35
CA LEU A 19 9.08 23.65 12.87
C LEU A 19 8.37 22.30 13.02
N ILE A 20 7.11 22.28 13.49
CA ILE A 20 6.31 21.06 13.57
C ILE A 20 6.05 20.49 12.18
N PHE A 21 5.62 21.33 11.24
CA PHE A 21 5.36 20.90 9.86
C PHE A 21 6.62 20.33 9.19
N ALA A 22 7.74 21.06 9.24
CA ALA A 22 9.00 20.59 8.70
C ALA A 22 9.49 19.31 9.39
N GLY A 23 9.33 19.24 10.72
CA GLY A 23 9.60 18.03 11.50
C GLY A 23 8.81 16.83 10.97
N VAL A 24 7.48 16.96 10.84
CA VAL A 24 6.60 15.90 10.30
C VAL A 24 7.02 15.50 8.87
N CYS A 25 7.35 16.47 8.01
CA CYS A 25 7.82 16.17 6.65
C CYS A 25 9.10 15.32 6.65
N PHE A 26 10.08 15.67 7.48
CA PHE A 26 11.39 15.01 7.48
C PHE A 26 11.44 13.71 8.30
N THR A 27 10.66 13.58 9.38
CA THR A 27 10.77 12.44 10.29
C THR A 27 9.70 11.37 10.09
N LEU A 28 8.55 11.73 9.48
CA LEU A 28 7.43 10.81 9.28
C LEU A 28 7.16 10.60 7.79
N LEU A 29 6.87 11.67 7.05
CA LEU A 29 6.33 11.54 5.69
C LEU A 29 7.37 11.11 4.66
N ALA A 30 8.54 11.76 4.63
CA ALA A 30 9.60 11.37 3.71
C ALA A 30 10.16 9.97 4.02
N PRO A 31 10.49 9.61 5.29
CA PRO A 31 10.96 8.26 5.62
C PRO A 31 9.95 7.17 5.28
N TRP A 32 8.66 7.39 5.57
CA TRP A 32 7.61 6.43 5.22
C TRP A 32 7.53 6.16 3.72
N GLN A 33 7.65 7.20 2.89
CA GLN A 33 7.69 7.05 1.43
C GLN A 33 8.97 6.33 0.96
N PHE A 34 10.12 6.60 1.56
CA PHE A 34 11.36 5.86 1.25
C PHE A 34 11.25 4.38 1.60
N THR A 35 10.67 4.02 2.75
CA THR A 35 10.45 2.62 3.14
C THR A 35 9.58 1.90 2.11
N ARG A 36 8.50 2.53 1.64
CA ARG A 36 7.65 1.99 0.57
C ARG A 36 8.39 1.81 -0.75
N HIS A 37 9.25 2.77 -1.11
CA HIS A 37 10.10 2.65 -2.29
C HIS A 37 11.09 1.47 -2.17
N THR A 38 11.75 1.30 -1.01
CA THR A 38 12.71 0.20 -0.81
C THR A 38 12.04 -1.17 -0.82
N GLU A 39 10.87 -1.32 -0.17
CA GLU A 39 10.07 -2.56 -0.22
C GLU A 39 9.77 -2.96 -1.67
N ARG A 40 9.35 -1.98 -2.48
CA ARG A 40 9.01 -2.21 -3.89
C ARG A 40 10.24 -2.51 -4.75
N ALA A 41 11.35 -1.81 -4.52
CA ALA A 41 12.61 -2.05 -5.22
C ALA A 41 13.13 -3.47 -4.98
N THR A 42 13.09 -3.95 -3.73
CA THR A 42 13.49 -5.33 -3.39
C THR A 42 12.62 -6.37 -4.10
N THR A 43 11.30 -6.16 -4.16
CA THR A 43 10.41 -7.05 -4.92
C THR A 43 10.74 -7.02 -6.43
N ASN A 44 11.00 -5.85 -6.99
CA ASN A 44 11.31 -5.70 -8.40
C ASN A 44 12.64 -6.36 -8.79
N ASP A 45 13.67 -6.17 -7.96
CA ASP A 45 14.97 -6.81 -8.15
C ASP A 45 14.85 -8.33 -8.06
N ALA A 46 14.09 -8.85 -7.09
CA ALA A 46 13.83 -10.28 -6.97
C ALA A 46 13.13 -10.85 -8.21
N ILE A 47 12.09 -10.18 -8.72
CA ILE A 47 11.39 -10.58 -9.94
C ILE A 47 12.31 -10.51 -11.17
N THR A 48 13.10 -9.45 -11.29
CA THR A 48 14.00 -9.24 -12.45
C THR A 48 15.16 -10.24 -12.45
N HIS A 49 15.73 -10.54 -11.29
CA HIS A 49 16.76 -11.57 -11.15
C HIS A 49 16.20 -12.98 -11.38
N ALA A 50 14.99 -13.26 -10.89
CA ALA A 50 14.34 -14.54 -11.11
C ALA A 50 13.92 -14.77 -12.57
N ALA A 51 13.45 -13.72 -13.27
CA ALA A 51 13.05 -13.80 -14.67
C ALA A 51 14.19 -14.22 -15.63
N ASN A 52 15.44 -13.98 -15.24
CA ASN A 52 16.62 -14.31 -16.06
C ASN A 52 17.31 -15.63 -15.65
N ALA A 53 16.85 -16.29 -14.58
CA ALA A 53 17.44 -17.52 -14.09
C ALA A 53 16.72 -18.74 -14.69
N ASN A 54 17.48 -19.79 -15.04
CA ASN A 54 16.90 -21.06 -15.44
C ASN A 54 16.07 -21.65 -14.27
N PRO A 55 14.95 -22.34 -14.56
CA PRO A 55 14.17 -23.04 -13.55
C PRO A 55 15.06 -23.97 -12.71
N ALA A 56 14.99 -23.82 -11.39
CA ALA A 56 15.70 -24.68 -10.46
C ALA A 56 14.82 -25.85 -10.01
N ASP A 57 15.43 -26.93 -9.52
CA ASP A 57 14.68 -27.97 -8.82
C ASP A 57 14.21 -27.43 -7.45
N LEU A 58 12.93 -27.64 -7.11
CA LEU A 58 12.35 -27.13 -5.86
C LEU A 58 13.07 -27.69 -4.63
N THR A 59 13.44 -28.97 -4.62
CA THR A 59 14.08 -29.61 -3.45
C THR A 59 15.50 -29.10 -3.21
N THR A 60 16.14 -28.58 -4.26
CA THR A 60 17.45 -27.92 -4.16
C THR A 60 17.32 -26.48 -3.70
N LEU A 61 16.33 -25.75 -4.23
CA LEU A 61 16.12 -24.34 -3.90
C LEU A 61 15.54 -24.15 -2.49
N LEU A 62 14.62 -25.02 -2.09
CA LEU A 62 13.98 -25.07 -0.78
C LEU A 62 14.07 -26.52 -0.28
N PRO A 63 15.12 -26.90 0.47
CA PRO A 63 15.21 -28.25 1.01
C PRO A 63 14.29 -28.44 2.23
N GLY A 64 13.55 -29.55 2.24
CA GLY A 64 12.65 -29.92 3.36
C GLY A 64 11.57 -28.86 3.62
N ASP A 65 11.38 -28.51 4.89
CA ASP A 65 10.35 -27.56 5.36
C ASP A 65 10.85 -26.12 5.48
N GLN A 66 11.89 -25.77 4.71
CA GLN A 66 12.32 -24.38 4.62
C GLN A 66 11.21 -23.52 4.03
N ARG A 67 10.98 -22.36 4.66
CA ARG A 67 10.00 -21.38 4.19
C ARG A 67 10.62 -20.50 3.12
N PRO A 68 9.88 -20.12 2.06
CA PRO A 68 10.33 -19.10 1.15
C PRO A 68 10.68 -17.80 1.87
N ASP A 69 11.77 -17.19 1.43
CA ASP A 69 12.32 -15.93 1.92
C ASP A 69 12.54 -14.96 0.75
N ALA A 70 13.10 -13.78 1.02
CA ALA A 70 13.33 -12.76 -0.01
C ALA A 70 14.27 -13.20 -1.16
N THR A 71 15.04 -14.27 -0.98
CA THR A 71 16.00 -14.77 -2.00
C THR A 71 15.45 -15.92 -2.84
N THR A 72 14.45 -16.62 -2.30
CA THR A 72 13.81 -17.78 -2.91
C THR A 72 12.44 -17.44 -3.47
N GLU A 73 11.74 -16.45 -2.90
CA GLU A 73 10.51 -15.90 -3.45
C GLU A 73 10.76 -15.36 -4.86
N TRP A 74 9.80 -15.58 -5.76
CA TRP A 74 9.82 -15.28 -7.20
C TRP A 74 10.69 -16.18 -8.06
N ARG A 75 11.58 -17.00 -7.49
CA ARG A 75 12.38 -17.96 -8.27
C ARG A 75 11.48 -18.95 -8.99
N THR A 76 11.76 -19.16 -10.27
CA THR A 76 11.11 -20.19 -11.07
C THR A 76 11.67 -21.55 -10.70
N VAL A 77 10.77 -22.50 -10.44
CA VAL A 77 11.09 -23.91 -10.20
C VAL A 77 10.37 -24.80 -11.19
N GLN A 78 10.97 -25.97 -11.44
CA GLN A 78 10.32 -27.06 -12.14
C GLN A 78 10.05 -28.20 -11.14
N VAL A 79 8.82 -28.68 -11.10
CA VAL A 79 8.40 -29.77 -10.18
C VAL A 79 7.61 -30.82 -10.94
N THR A 80 7.72 -32.08 -10.54
CA THR A 80 6.96 -33.20 -11.12
C THR A 80 6.18 -33.92 -10.04
N GLY A 81 4.92 -34.22 -10.33
CA GLY A 81 3.98 -34.76 -9.36
C GLY A 81 2.55 -34.84 -9.90
N GLU A 82 1.60 -34.94 -8.98
CA GLU A 82 0.17 -35.12 -9.31
C GLU A 82 -0.70 -34.16 -8.48
N TYR A 83 -1.74 -33.61 -9.12
CA TYR A 83 -2.72 -32.76 -8.45
C TYR A 83 -3.69 -33.58 -7.58
N LEU A 84 -3.94 -33.11 -6.36
CA LEU A 84 -4.97 -33.63 -5.47
C LEU A 84 -6.28 -32.85 -5.68
N ALA A 85 -6.97 -33.15 -6.79
CA ALA A 85 -8.15 -32.39 -7.24
C ALA A 85 -9.32 -32.40 -6.24
N ASP A 86 -9.44 -33.44 -5.41
CA ASP A 86 -10.47 -33.56 -4.36
C ASP A 86 -10.19 -32.67 -3.14
N LYS A 87 -9.00 -32.06 -3.07
CA LYS A 87 -8.54 -31.19 -1.99
C LYS A 87 -8.38 -29.73 -2.44
N GLU A 88 -9.01 -29.34 -3.54
CA GLU A 88 -9.01 -27.96 -4.00
C GLU A 88 -9.66 -27.01 -3.00
N VAL A 89 -9.02 -25.85 -2.83
CA VAL A 89 -9.46 -24.74 -1.97
C VAL A 89 -9.48 -23.48 -2.82
N VAL A 90 -10.45 -22.59 -2.58
CA VAL A 90 -10.59 -21.35 -3.34
C VAL A 90 -10.32 -20.14 -2.45
N ALA A 91 -9.35 -19.30 -2.82
CA ALA A 91 -9.18 -18.02 -2.14
C ALA A 91 -10.22 -17.01 -2.64
N ARG A 92 -10.98 -16.42 -1.72
CA ARG A 92 -12.04 -15.45 -2.02
C ARG A 92 -11.60 -14.02 -1.74
N LEU A 93 -12.42 -13.07 -2.21
CA LEU A 93 -12.17 -11.62 -2.06
C LEU A 93 -10.84 -11.20 -2.68
N ARG A 94 -10.45 -11.85 -3.79
CA ARG A 94 -9.24 -11.51 -4.54
C ARG A 94 -9.57 -10.39 -5.52
N THR A 95 -8.54 -9.64 -5.90
CA THR A 95 -8.65 -8.60 -6.92
C THR A 95 -7.51 -8.79 -7.90
N VAL A 96 -7.84 -9.02 -9.16
CA VAL A 96 -6.87 -9.17 -10.25
C VAL A 96 -7.17 -8.13 -11.30
N LEU A 97 -6.18 -7.28 -11.59
CA LEU A 97 -6.29 -6.16 -12.53
C LEU A 97 -7.46 -5.20 -12.21
N GLY A 98 -7.73 -4.95 -10.93
CA GLY A 98 -8.78 -4.03 -10.47
C GLY A 98 -10.19 -4.61 -10.44
N GLU A 99 -10.37 -5.86 -10.86
CA GLU A 99 -11.65 -6.55 -10.87
C GLU A 99 -11.70 -7.68 -9.83
N PRO A 100 -12.87 -7.95 -9.24
CA PRO A 100 -13.06 -9.09 -8.34
C PRO A 100 -12.65 -10.42 -8.98
N ALA A 101 -12.08 -11.30 -8.16
CA ALA A 101 -11.61 -12.61 -8.57
C ALA A 101 -11.68 -13.60 -7.41
N PHE A 102 -11.57 -14.88 -7.76
CA PHE A 102 -11.17 -15.96 -6.87
C PHE A 102 -9.84 -16.53 -7.37
N GLU A 103 -9.00 -17.05 -6.48
CA GLU A 103 -7.78 -17.80 -6.85
C GLU A 103 -7.96 -19.27 -6.48
N VAL A 104 -7.54 -20.19 -7.34
CA VAL A 104 -7.76 -21.64 -7.17
C VAL A 104 -6.47 -22.30 -6.68
N LEU A 105 -6.52 -22.80 -5.45
CA LEU A 105 -5.40 -23.43 -4.76
C LEU A 105 -5.59 -24.95 -4.76
N THR A 106 -4.66 -25.66 -5.36
CA THR A 106 -4.71 -27.11 -5.50
C THR A 106 -3.47 -27.73 -4.86
N PRO A 107 -3.61 -28.57 -3.82
CA PRO A 107 -2.48 -29.34 -3.32
C PRO A 107 -1.90 -30.24 -4.42
N PHE A 108 -0.58 -30.32 -4.47
CA PHE A 108 0.18 -31.05 -5.48
C PHE A 108 1.21 -31.94 -4.80
N ARG A 109 1.07 -33.25 -4.99
CA ARG A 109 1.95 -34.26 -4.40
C ARG A 109 3.15 -34.47 -5.32
N LEU A 110 4.33 -34.17 -4.82
CA LEU A 110 5.61 -34.34 -5.51
C LEU A 110 6.01 -35.83 -5.57
N ALA A 111 6.95 -36.14 -6.45
CA ALA A 111 7.51 -37.49 -6.59
C ALA A 111 8.20 -38.03 -5.32
N ASP A 112 8.67 -37.14 -4.44
CA ASP A 112 9.28 -37.50 -3.15
C ASP A 112 8.23 -37.78 -2.03
N GLY A 113 6.94 -37.65 -2.35
CA GLY A 113 5.82 -37.85 -1.43
C GLY A 113 5.42 -36.60 -0.64
N SER A 114 6.22 -35.54 -0.66
CA SER A 114 5.84 -34.27 -0.04
C SER A 114 4.76 -33.56 -0.84
N THR A 115 3.96 -32.70 -0.19
CA THR A 115 2.86 -31.98 -0.84
C THR A 115 3.08 -30.49 -0.72
N VAL A 116 2.89 -29.76 -1.83
CA VAL A 116 2.97 -28.30 -1.91
C VAL A 116 1.62 -27.75 -2.35
N VAL A 117 1.36 -26.47 -2.08
CA VAL A 117 0.20 -25.79 -2.69
C VAL A 117 0.58 -25.26 -4.06
N VAL A 118 -0.22 -25.54 -5.07
CA VAL A 118 -0.15 -24.89 -6.39
C VAL A 118 -1.30 -23.92 -6.52
N ASP A 119 -0.98 -22.64 -6.72
CA ASP A 119 -1.93 -21.64 -7.16
C ASP A 119 -2.05 -21.71 -8.70
N ARG A 120 -3.21 -22.20 -9.16
CA ARG A 120 -3.53 -22.38 -10.57
C ARG A 120 -3.98 -21.08 -11.25
N GLY A 121 -3.99 -19.98 -10.50
CA GLY A 121 -4.39 -18.66 -10.96
C GLY A 121 -5.85 -18.34 -10.65
N PHE A 122 -6.36 -17.32 -11.33
CA PHE A 122 -7.64 -16.70 -10.99
C PHE A 122 -8.80 -17.11 -11.89
N VAL A 123 -10.00 -17.02 -11.33
CA VAL A 123 -11.28 -17.12 -12.06
C VAL A 123 -12.17 -15.93 -11.70
N ARG A 124 -12.96 -15.48 -12.68
CA ARG A 124 -13.87 -14.34 -12.48
C ARG A 124 -15.18 -14.81 -11.85
N PRO A 125 -15.69 -14.11 -10.82
CA PRO A 125 -16.98 -14.45 -10.26
C PRO A 125 -18.07 -14.33 -11.33
N VAL A 126 -19.06 -15.22 -11.24
CA VAL A 126 -20.31 -15.05 -11.96
C VAL A 126 -21.30 -14.33 -11.06
N GLN A 127 -22.00 -13.34 -11.62
CA GLN A 127 -23.00 -12.58 -10.90
C GLN A 127 -24.29 -13.41 -10.89
N GLY A 128 -24.60 -14.03 -9.76
CA GLY A 128 -25.90 -14.65 -9.52
C GLY A 128 -26.93 -13.64 -9.03
N ASP A 129 -28.18 -14.07 -8.93
CA ASP A 129 -29.34 -13.23 -8.57
C ASP A 129 -29.18 -12.54 -7.19
N LYS A 130 -28.40 -13.12 -6.26
CA LYS A 130 -28.14 -12.58 -4.90
C LYS A 130 -26.77 -12.91 -4.29
N SER A 131 -25.85 -13.53 -5.03
CA SER A 131 -24.55 -13.99 -4.48
C SER A 131 -23.43 -13.93 -5.50
N VAL A 132 -22.23 -13.59 -5.02
CA VAL A 132 -20.97 -13.70 -5.76
C VAL A 132 -20.46 -15.12 -5.56
N THR A 133 -20.65 -15.99 -6.55
CA THR A 133 -20.26 -17.40 -6.47
C THR A 133 -19.05 -17.70 -7.32
N VAL A 134 -18.30 -18.72 -6.91
CA VAL A 134 -17.21 -19.29 -7.71
C VAL A 134 -17.83 -19.89 -8.99
N PRO A 135 -17.36 -19.52 -10.19
CA PRO A 135 -17.85 -20.12 -11.43
C PRO A 135 -17.37 -21.57 -11.57
N ASP A 136 -17.93 -22.30 -12.53
CA ASP A 136 -17.28 -23.52 -13.02
C ASP A 136 -15.95 -23.17 -13.71
N TYR A 137 -14.93 -24.02 -13.49
CA TYR A 137 -13.61 -23.89 -14.09
C TYR A 137 -13.01 -25.26 -14.40
N ALA A 138 -12.01 -25.29 -15.29
CA ALA A 138 -11.40 -26.54 -15.73
C ALA A 138 -10.73 -27.29 -14.56
N ALA A 139 -10.99 -28.59 -14.45
CA ALA A 139 -10.29 -29.47 -13.52
C ALA A 139 -8.78 -29.49 -13.82
N PRO A 140 -7.92 -29.74 -12.82
CA PRO A 140 -6.50 -29.91 -13.08
C PRO A 140 -6.28 -31.19 -13.92
N PRO A 141 -5.20 -31.26 -14.72
CA PRO A 141 -4.84 -32.47 -15.45
C PRO A 141 -4.72 -33.67 -14.51
N ALA A 142 -5.19 -34.83 -14.96
CA ALA A 142 -5.05 -36.08 -14.23
C ALA A 142 -3.67 -36.71 -14.45
N GLY A 143 -3.18 -37.44 -13.45
CA GLY A 143 -1.91 -38.15 -13.49
C GLY A 143 -0.68 -37.26 -13.29
N THR A 144 0.50 -37.84 -13.55
CA THR A 144 1.78 -37.17 -13.32
C THR A 144 2.05 -36.10 -14.38
N VAL A 145 2.31 -34.87 -13.92
CA VAL A 145 2.66 -33.73 -14.76
C VAL A 145 3.89 -33.00 -14.23
N THR A 146 4.60 -32.34 -15.13
CA THR A 146 5.69 -31.43 -14.79
C THR A 146 5.21 -30.00 -14.91
N LEU A 147 5.36 -29.23 -13.83
CA LEU A 147 4.93 -27.85 -13.71
C LEU A 147 6.14 -26.93 -13.68
N THR A 148 6.03 -25.80 -14.35
CA THR A 148 6.92 -24.65 -14.17
C THR A 148 6.14 -23.59 -13.42
N ALA A 149 6.65 -23.16 -12.27
CA ALA A 149 5.95 -22.27 -11.36
C ALA A 149 6.91 -21.36 -10.59
N ARG A 150 6.41 -20.26 -10.07
CA ARG A 150 7.17 -19.34 -9.21
C ARG A 150 6.91 -19.65 -7.75
N VAL A 151 7.98 -19.72 -6.96
CA VAL A 151 7.90 -19.85 -5.51
C VAL A 151 7.33 -18.57 -4.92
N ARG A 152 6.35 -18.69 -4.03
CA ARG A 152 5.74 -17.57 -3.30
C ARG A 152 5.67 -17.88 -1.81
N ALA A 153 5.87 -16.85 -0.98
CA ALA A 153 5.71 -16.96 0.47
C ALA A 153 4.22 -16.90 0.86
N ASP A 154 3.86 -17.59 1.94
CA ASP A 154 2.47 -17.62 2.43
C ASP A 154 1.95 -16.23 2.78
N GLU A 155 0.78 -15.89 2.25
CA GLU A 155 0.03 -14.72 2.69
C GLU A 155 -0.56 -14.95 4.08
N ARG A 156 -0.71 -13.86 4.84
CA ARG A 156 -1.42 -13.87 6.12
C ARG A 156 -2.76 -13.17 5.97
N ASP A 157 -3.83 -13.79 6.45
CA ASP A 157 -5.08 -13.06 6.69
C ASP A 157 -4.94 -12.25 7.99
N PRO A 158 -4.92 -10.90 7.95
CA PRO A 158 -4.79 -10.09 9.15
C PRO A 158 -5.97 -10.24 10.13
N ARG A 159 -7.09 -10.81 9.67
CA ARG A 159 -8.28 -11.08 10.48
C ARG A 159 -8.38 -12.53 10.97
N ASP A 160 -7.42 -13.38 10.61
CA ASP A 160 -7.37 -14.81 10.98
C ASP A 160 -8.72 -15.53 10.80
N ARG A 161 -9.40 -15.24 9.68
CA ARG A 161 -10.72 -15.81 9.40
C ARG A 161 -10.60 -17.26 9.01
N ARG A 162 -11.52 -18.09 9.52
CA ARG A 162 -11.60 -19.50 9.16
C ARG A 162 -12.11 -19.68 7.74
N ALA A 163 -11.77 -20.82 7.16
CA ALA A 163 -12.34 -21.24 5.88
C ALA A 163 -13.87 -21.38 5.98
N GLU A 164 -14.57 -20.92 4.97
CA GLU A 164 -16.01 -21.11 4.80
C GLU A 164 -16.27 -22.19 3.76
N SER A 165 -17.33 -22.97 3.90
CA SER A 165 -17.72 -23.92 2.84
C SER A 165 -18.91 -23.33 2.10
N GLU A 166 -18.70 -23.00 0.82
CA GLU A 166 -19.75 -22.49 -0.07
C GLU A 166 -19.57 -23.16 -1.44
N GLY A 167 -20.67 -23.67 -2.01
CA GLY A 167 -20.63 -24.40 -3.28
C GLY A 167 -19.90 -25.74 -3.22
N GLY A 168 -19.77 -26.35 -2.03
CA GLY A 168 -19.13 -27.66 -1.84
C GLY A 168 -17.59 -27.63 -1.83
N ARG A 169 -16.97 -26.44 -1.87
CA ARG A 169 -15.51 -26.26 -1.80
C ARG A 169 -15.15 -25.39 -0.60
N PRO A 170 -14.03 -25.66 0.10
CA PRO A 170 -13.51 -24.74 1.10
C PRO A 170 -13.05 -23.43 0.44
N GLN A 171 -13.48 -22.30 1.02
CA GLN A 171 -13.06 -20.97 0.62
C GLN A 171 -12.25 -20.31 1.74
N VAL A 172 -11.07 -19.78 1.40
CA VAL A 172 -10.13 -19.14 2.34
C VAL A 172 -9.91 -17.67 2.00
N TYR A 173 -9.35 -16.91 2.95
CA TYR A 173 -9.18 -15.46 2.84
C TYR A 173 -7.75 -15.00 2.53
N ALA A 174 -6.81 -15.95 2.42
CA ALA A 174 -5.41 -15.72 2.09
C ALA A 174 -4.93 -16.88 1.21
N VAL A 175 -3.83 -16.67 0.47
CA VAL A 175 -3.17 -17.72 -0.30
C VAL A 175 -1.94 -18.23 0.45
N GLY A 176 -1.92 -19.52 0.79
CA GLY A 176 -0.75 -20.13 1.43
C GLY A 176 -0.97 -21.53 1.94
N SER A 177 0.14 -22.22 2.18
CA SER A 177 0.20 -23.59 2.72
C SER A 177 -0.57 -23.73 4.03
N GLY A 178 -0.41 -22.80 4.98
CA GLY A 178 -1.03 -22.93 6.30
C GLY A 178 -2.56 -22.93 6.27
N VAL A 179 -3.17 -22.05 5.48
CA VAL A 179 -4.64 -21.97 5.37
C VAL A 179 -5.21 -23.15 4.58
N VAL A 180 -4.49 -23.63 3.57
CA VAL A 180 -4.89 -24.82 2.80
C VAL A 180 -4.70 -26.10 3.63
N ALA A 181 -3.63 -26.21 4.41
CA ALA A 181 -3.39 -27.33 5.33
C ALA A 181 -4.51 -27.42 6.36
N TYR A 182 -4.90 -26.29 6.95
CA TYR A 182 -6.03 -26.22 7.87
C TYR A 182 -7.36 -26.63 7.22
N ALA A 183 -7.62 -26.18 5.99
CA ALA A 183 -8.85 -26.47 5.26
C ALA A 183 -8.95 -27.93 4.77
N THR A 184 -7.82 -28.57 4.47
CA THR A 184 -7.77 -29.90 3.83
C THR A 184 -7.34 -31.03 4.77
N GLY A 185 -6.70 -30.69 5.89
CA GLY A 185 -6.09 -31.65 6.81
C GLY A 185 -4.78 -32.28 6.29
N LEU A 186 -4.20 -31.73 5.21
CA LEU A 186 -2.95 -32.22 4.63
C LEU A 186 -1.73 -31.64 5.35
N ASP A 187 -0.65 -32.41 5.35
CA ASP A 187 0.68 -31.90 5.68
C ASP A 187 1.29 -31.27 4.43
N LEU A 188 1.51 -29.96 4.46
CA LEU A 188 1.93 -29.16 3.32
C LEU A 188 3.24 -28.47 3.63
N ARG A 189 4.18 -28.56 2.68
CA ARG A 189 5.42 -27.80 2.73
C ARG A 189 5.12 -26.30 2.75
N PRO A 190 5.88 -25.49 3.49
CA PRO A 190 5.61 -24.05 3.59
C PRO A 190 5.75 -23.31 2.25
N GLY A 191 4.91 -22.28 2.07
CA GLY A 191 4.84 -21.55 0.80
C GLY A 191 3.92 -22.17 -0.24
N TYR A 192 3.83 -21.54 -1.40
CA TYR A 192 3.05 -22.04 -2.52
C TYR A 192 3.76 -21.78 -3.86
N LEU A 193 3.34 -22.51 -4.88
CA LEU A 193 3.84 -22.42 -6.25
C LEU A 193 2.78 -21.76 -7.12
N GLN A 194 3.06 -20.56 -7.63
CA GLN A 194 2.18 -19.85 -8.55
C GLN A 194 2.47 -20.28 -9.98
N LEU A 195 1.47 -20.81 -10.68
CA LEU A 195 1.63 -21.22 -12.07
C LEU A 195 1.88 -20.02 -12.99
N ASP A 196 2.76 -20.26 -13.96
CA ASP A 196 2.99 -19.37 -15.09
C ASP A 196 2.02 -19.68 -16.23
N ASP A 197 1.92 -18.73 -17.17
CA ASP A 197 1.12 -18.93 -18.37
C ASP A 197 1.61 -20.15 -19.17
N GLY A 198 0.68 -20.92 -19.72
CA GLY A 198 0.94 -22.18 -20.43
C GLY A 198 1.30 -23.38 -19.55
N ALA A 199 1.41 -23.25 -18.23
CA ALA A 199 1.66 -24.39 -17.34
C ALA A 199 0.46 -25.36 -17.29
N PRO A 200 0.67 -26.69 -17.18
CA PRO A 200 -0.43 -27.65 -17.13
C PRO A 200 -1.38 -27.39 -15.97
N GLY A 201 -2.65 -27.09 -16.30
CA GLY A 201 -3.69 -26.81 -15.31
C GLY A 201 -3.84 -25.35 -14.91
N VAL A 202 -3.10 -24.41 -15.52
CA VAL A 202 -3.34 -22.97 -15.33
C VAL A 202 -4.76 -22.59 -15.76
N LEU A 203 -5.41 -21.72 -14.99
CA LEU A 203 -6.73 -21.16 -15.27
C LEU A 203 -6.58 -19.76 -15.87
N GLY A 204 -6.52 -18.74 -15.03
CA GLY A 204 -6.13 -17.38 -15.40
C GLY A 204 -4.77 -17.05 -14.79
N PRO A 205 -3.68 -16.90 -15.56
CA PRO A 205 -2.37 -16.62 -14.99
C PRO A 205 -2.40 -15.27 -14.27
N LEU A 206 -1.88 -15.23 -13.04
CA LEU A 206 -1.77 -13.99 -12.29
C LEU A 206 -0.71 -13.08 -12.95
N PRO A 207 -1.02 -11.79 -13.18
CA PRO A 207 -0.07 -10.87 -13.79
C PRO A 207 1.12 -10.67 -12.85
N LEU A 208 2.29 -10.47 -13.45
CA LEU A 208 3.45 -10.04 -12.68
C LEU A 208 3.19 -8.67 -12.03
N PRO A 209 3.65 -8.44 -10.80
CA PRO A 209 3.60 -7.12 -10.20
C PRO A 209 4.26 -6.10 -11.12
N SER A 210 3.67 -4.90 -11.25
CA SER A 210 4.29 -3.83 -12.00
C SER A 210 5.66 -3.48 -11.40
N LEU A 211 6.71 -3.63 -12.22
CA LEU A 211 8.09 -3.27 -11.88
C LEU A 211 8.35 -1.76 -11.93
N GLU A 212 7.39 -0.97 -12.39
CA GLU A 212 7.49 0.49 -12.27
C GLU A 212 7.49 0.86 -10.78
N ALA A 213 8.61 1.42 -10.34
CA ALA A 213 8.66 2.13 -9.07
C ALA A 213 7.60 3.22 -9.15
N GLY A 214 6.48 3.04 -8.44
CA GLY A 214 5.48 4.08 -8.31
C GLY A 214 6.13 5.40 -7.86
N PRO A 215 5.40 6.53 -7.92
CA PRO A 215 5.94 7.86 -7.63
C PRO A 215 6.37 8.09 -6.17
N PHE A 216 6.59 7.04 -5.37
CA PHE A 216 7.01 7.09 -3.98
C PHE A 216 8.31 7.91 -3.79
N LEU A 217 9.28 7.77 -4.70
CA LEU A 217 10.51 8.57 -4.65
C LEU A 217 10.25 10.05 -4.90
N SER A 218 9.45 10.38 -5.93
CA SER A 218 9.12 11.78 -6.22
C SER A 218 8.28 12.41 -5.12
N TYR A 219 7.34 11.66 -4.53
CA TYR A 219 6.58 12.10 -3.35
C TYR A 219 7.47 12.28 -2.11
N ALA A 220 8.44 11.39 -1.86
CA ALA A 220 9.42 11.57 -0.77
C ALA A 220 10.22 12.87 -0.96
N LEU A 221 10.70 13.12 -2.18
CA LEU A 221 11.42 14.36 -2.53
C LEU A 221 10.51 15.60 -2.43
N GLN A 222 9.23 15.49 -2.78
CA GLN A 222 8.26 16.57 -2.58
C GLN A 222 8.09 16.92 -1.10
N TRP A 223 8.00 15.93 -0.20
CA TRP A 223 7.92 16.19 1.24
C TRP A 223 9.18 16.89 1.77
N ILE A 224 10.37 16.48 1.29
CA ILE A 224 11.62 17.15 1.61
C ILE A 224 11.61 18.60 1.09
N ALA A 225 11.15 18.82 -0.14
CA ALA A 225 11.05 20.14 -0.74
C ALA A 225 10.09 21.04 0.06
N PHE A 226 8.92 20.55 0.47
CA PHE A 226 7.98 21.31 1.29
C PHE A 226 8.54 21.69 2.65
N GLY A 227 9.16 20.75 3.37
CA GLY A 227 9.82 21.04 4.66
C GLY A 227 10.93 22.08 4.50
N THR A 228 11.73 21.97 3.44
CA THR A 228 12.83 22.90 3.15
C THR A 228 12.31 24.30 2.80
N MET A 229 11.32 24.40 1.90
CA MET A 229 10.71 25.67 1.51
C MET A 229 10.05 26.38 2.70
N ALA A 230 9.39 25.64 3.60
CA ALA A 230 8.79 26.21 4.79
C ALA A 230 9.84 26.87 5.71
N ILE A 231 10.98 26.21 5.93
CA ILE A 231 12.09 26.76 6.72
C ILE A 231 12.71 27.98 6.02
N LEU A 232 12.97 27.90 4.71
CA LEU A 232 13.55 29.01 3.96
C LEU A 232 12.63 30.24 3.94
N ALA A 233 11.33 30.04 3.74
CA ALA A 233 10.34 31.10 3.81
C ALA A 233 10.33 31.75 5.19
N TRP A 234 10.32 30.95 6.27
CA TRP A 234 10.37 31.45 7.63
C TRP A 234 11.65 32.26 7.91
N LEU A 235 12.82 31.79 7.47
CA LEU A 235 14.09 32.52 7.59
C LEU A 235 14.05 33.85 6.81
N TYR A 236 13.55 33.83 5.58
CA TYR A 236 13.42 35.01 4.74
C TYR A 236 12.49 36.06 5.37
N PHE A 237 11.30 35.67 5.82
CA PHE A 237 10.36 36.58 6.48
C PHE A 237 10.94 37.12 7.80
N THR A 238 11.65 36.29 8.56
CA THR A 238 12.34 36.71 9.79
C THR A 238 13.39 37.77 9.48
N TRP A 239 14.23 37.55 8.47
CA TRP A 239 15.25 38.49 8.05
C TRP A 239 14.67 39.81 7.52
N ARG A 240 13.60 39.72 6.71
CA ARG A 240 12.90 40.89 6.15
C ARG A 240 12.26 41.75 7.24
N GLU A 241 11.69 41.14 8.27
CA GLU A 241 11.06 41.85 9.40
C GLU A 241 12.10 42.54 10.31
N ILE A 242 13.32 41.98 10.39
CA ILE A 242 14.43 42.59 11.13
C ILE A 242 14.98 43.83 10.38
N LYS A 243 14.94 43.85 9.05
CA LYS A 243 15.34 45.00 8.21
C LYS A 243 14.25 46.10 8.17
N PRO A 244 14.61 47.39 8.02
CA PRO A 244 13.60 48.47 7.92
C PRO A 244 12.76 48.31 6.64
N GLY A 245 11.42 48.30 6.76
CA GLY A 245 10.47 48.17 5.63
C GLY A 245 9.60 46.89 5.58
N GLY A 246 9.45 46.15 6.69
CA GLY A 246 8.63 44.94 6.77
C GLY A 246 7.13 45.16 6.50
N VAL A 247 6.47 44.16 5.90
CA VAL A 247 5.07 44.24 5.40
C VAL A 247 4.04 44.47 6.51
N LEU A 248 4.37 44.09 7.76
CA LEU A 248 3.54 44.32 8.95
C LEU A 248 3.80 45.65 9.65
N ALA A 249 4.81 46.42 9.20
CA ALA A 249 5.12 47.76 9.68
C ALA A 249 4.36 48.85 8.92
N ALA A 250 3.41 48.49 8.04
CA ALA A 250 2.47 49.46 7.48
C ALA A 250 1.70 50.12 8.65
N PRO A 251 1.63 51.46 8.71
CA PRO A 251 0.88 52.13 9.75
C PRO A 251 -0.56 51.62 9.71
N ARG A 252 -1.10 51.19 10.86
CA ARG A 252 -2.55 50.98 10.97
C ARG A 252 -3.20 52.30 10.54
N PRO A 253 -4.14 52.30 9.57
CA PRO A 253 -4.88 53.52 9.26
C PRO A 253 -5.54 53.99 10.56
N ASP A 254 -5.38 55.27 10.87
CA ASP A 254 -5.93 55.88 12.08
C ASP A 254 -7.42 55.55 12.14
N ARG A 255 -7.87 54.94 13.24
CA ARG A 255 -9.30 54.68 13.43
C ARG A 255 -9.98 56.06 13.44
N PRO A 256 -10.95 56.34 12.56
CA PRO A 256 -11.64 57.62 12.61
C PRO A 256 -12.24 57.80 14.00
N ARG A 257 -11.97 58.96 14.61
CA ARG A 257 -12.42 59.33 15.94
C ARG A 257 -13.93 59.10 16.01
N ARG A 258 -14.39 58.14 16.83
CA ARG A 258 -15.82 57.95 17.08
C ARG A 258 -16.32 59.16 17.86
N VAL A 259 -16.99 60.06 17.16
CA VAL A 259 -17.73 61.18 17.76
C VAL A 259 -18.86 60.58 18.58
N SER A 260 -19.03 61.02 19.84
CA SER A 260 -20.08 60.47 20.70
C SER A 260 -21.46 61.01 20.28
N VAL A 261 -22.51 60.25 20.53
CA VAL A 261 -23.91 60.66 20.22
C VAL A 261 -24.26 62.00 20.87
N ALA A 262 -23.74 62.27 22.07
CA ALA A 262 -23.93 63.55 22.74
C ALA A 262 -23.31 64.74 21.99
N GLN A 263 -22.18 64.54 21.29
CA GLN A 263 -21.57 65.58 20.46
C GLN A 263 -22.36 65.79 19.16
N GLN A 264 -22.94 64.74 18.59
CA GLN A 264 -23.79 64.86 17.41
C GLN A 264 -25.07 65.64 17.70
N ILE A 265 -25.72 65.34 18.83
CA ILE A 265 -26.93 66.06 19.27
C ILE A 265 -26.61 67.53 19.57
N ALA A 266 -25.48 67.81 20.20
CA ALA A 266 -25.07 69.20 20.48
C ALA A 266 -24.75 69.99 19.20
N GLU A 267 -24.16 69.37 18.18
CA GLU A 267 -23.94 70.00 16.87
C GLU A 267 -25.23 70.21 16.09
N GLU A 268 -26.20 69.29 16.23
CA GLU A 268 -27.52 69.38 15.60
C GLU A 268 -28.38 70.48 16.24
N GLU A 269 -28.44 70.56 17.58
CA GLU A 269 -29.10 71.67 18.29
C GLU A 269 -28.46 73.03 18.00
N ALA A 270 -27.12 73.07 17.87
CA ALA A 270 -26.42 74.30 17.50
C ALA A 270 -26.73 74.75 16.07
N ARG A 271 -26.95 73.81 15.14
CA ARG A 271 -27.41 74.11 13.77
C ARG A 271 -28.85 74.58 13.73
N GLU A 272 -29.75 73.96 14.49
CA GLU A 272 -31.16 74.36 14.55
C GLU A 272 -31.32 75.78 15.12
N ARG A 273 -30.58 76.12 16.18
CA ARG A 273 -30.57 77.48 16.75
C ARG A 273 -29.98 78.55 15.83
N ALA A 274 -29.14 78.16 14.86
CA ALA A 274 -28.60 79.09 13.86
C ALA A 274 -29.56 79.32 12.68
N LEU A 275 -30.61 78.50 12.56
CA LEU A 275 -31.63 78.56 11.50
C LEU A 275 -32.97 79.15 11.96
N SER A 276 -33.14 79.39 13.27
CA SER A 276 -34.28 80.09 13.89
C SER A 276 -33.97 81.56 14.17
#